data_AF-H6QV93-F1
#
_entry.id   AF-H6QV93-F1
#
_cell.length_a   1.000
_cell.length_b   1.000
_cell.length_c   1.000
_cell.angle_alpha   90.00
_cell.angle_beta   90.00
_cell.angle_gamma   90.00
#
_symmetry.space_group_name_H-M   'P 1'
#
loop_
_entity.id
_entity.type
_entity.pdbx_description
1 polymer ?
#
loop_
_entity_poly.entity_id
_entity_poly.type
_entity_poly.pdbx_seq_one_letter_code
_entity_poly.pdbx_strand_id
1 'polypeptide(L)'
;MCGMHASGIRDKRTVDYVQSFLHLDSTGGHSPVASRTWEQIKAQSFQLWELGQAGVRTHYENKSKELGVCDAINLEFVEIMLNPAKTTEQQAIRDIPEEGQERLFNSFLHLKGFDGCKDTPVEILHVFLLGIVKYLTIDFLGTLKGPQLEQVLAAWEAFNIHSLNITSIPSKFLT
;
A
#
# COMPACT_ATOMS: atom_id res chain seq x y z
N MET A 1 -11.99 14.56 2.57
CA MET A 1 -12.83 13.55 3.26
C MET A 1 -12.84 12.29 2.41
N CYS A 2 -12.77 11.10 3.00
CA CYS A 2 -12.87 9.84 2.23
C CYS A 2 -14.27 9.71 1.62
N GLY A 3 -14.38 9.46 0.31
CA GLY A 3 -15.67 9.31 -0.38
C GLY A 3 -16.51 8.14 0.10
N MET A 4 -15.89 7.17 0.76
CA MET A 4 -16.54 5.99 1.37
C MET A 4 -16.54 6.03 2.90
N HIS A 5 -16.45 7.23 3.50
CA HIS A 5 -16.56 7.39 4.94
C HIS A 5 -17.97 6.99 5.43
N ALA A 6 -18.03 6.36 6.59
CA ALA A 6 -19.26 6.00 7.27
C ALA A 6 -19.08 6.27 8.77
N SER A 7 -20.05 6.93 9.39
CA SER A 7 -20.00 7.32 10.80
C SER A 7 -19.89 6.11 11.74
N GLY A 8 -20.50 4.99 11.36
CA GLY A 8 -20.38 3.74 12.10
C GLY A 8 -20.51 2.47 11.25
N ILE A 9 -20.28 1.32 11.89
CA ILE A 9 -20.37 0.01 11.23
C ILE A 9 -21.79 -0.32 10.76
N ARG A 10 -22.82 0.28 11.37
CA ARG A 10 -24.22 0.10 10.96
C ARG A 10 -24.49 0.77 9.62
N ASP A 11 -23.91 1.95 9.40
CA ASP A 11 -24.07 2.71 8.16
C ASP A 11 -23.40 1.98 6.98
N LYS A 12 -22.35 1.20 7.24
CA LYS A 12 -21.72 0.35 6.21
C LYS A 12 -22.61 -0.78 5.68
N ARG A 13 -23.72 -1.07 6.35
CA ARG A 13 -24.68 -2.11 5.97
C ARG A 13 -25.89 -1.54 5.22
N THR A 14 -25.99 -0.22 5.07
CA THR A 14 -27.10 0.39 4.34
C THR A 14 -26.97 0.10 2.85
N VAL A 15 -28.13 0.07 2.18
CA VAL A 15 -28.19 -0.11 0.73
C VAL A 15 -27.37 0.99 0.04
N ASP A 16 -27.52 2.24 0.48
CA ASP A 16 -26.79 3.39 -0.10
C ASP A 16 -25.26 3.24 0.00
N TYR A 17 -24.76 2.76 1.14
CA TYR A 17 -23.32 2.54 1.31
C TYR A 17 -22.83 1.42 0.40
N VAL A 18 -23.56 0.30 0.34
CA VAL A 18 -23.19 -0.83 -0.51
C VAL A 18 -23.27 -0.45 -2.00
N GLN A 19 -24.29 0.30 -2.41
CA GLN A 19 -24.41 0.83 -3.76
C GLN A 19 -23.22 1.74 -4.10
N SER A 20 -22.91 2.71 -3.23
CA SER A 20 -21.75 3.60 -3.42
C SER A 20 -20.43 2.82 -3.49
N PHE A 21 -20.26 1.82 -2.62
CA PHE A 21 -19.07 0.95 -2.60
C PHE A 21 -18.91 0.14 -3.88
N LEU A 22 -20.04 -0.31 -4.46
CA LEU A 22 -20.08 -1.06 -5.70
C LEU A 22 -20.11 -0.16 -6.95
N HIS A 23 -20.01 1.16 -6.79
CA HIS A 23 -20.13 2.12 -7.89
C HIS A 23 -21.47 2.02 -8.62
N LEU A 24 -22.56 1.93 -7.84
CA LEU A 24 -23.93 1.83 -8.35
C LEU A 24 -24.78 3.02 -7.88
N ASP A 25 -25.70 3.45 -8.74
CA ASP A 25 -26.78 4.36 -8.37
C ASP A 25 -27.96 3.62 -7.72
N SER A 26 -29.00 4.37 -7.34
CA SER A 26 -30.21 3.84 -6.71
C SER A 26 -31.01 2.87 -7.59
N THR A 27 -30.78 2.88 -8.91
CA THR A 27 -31.41 2.00 -9.90
C THR A 27 -30.52 0.80 -10.26
N GLY A 28 -29.31 0.71 -9.71
CA GLY A 28 -28.32 -0.31 -10.05
C GLY A 28 -27.52 -0.01 -11.32
N GLY A 29 -27.62 1.21 -11.85
CA GLY A 29 -26.78 1.70 -12.94
C GLY A 29 -25.36 2.00 -12.47
N HIS A 30 -24.38 1.93 -13.37
CA HIS A 30 -22.98 2.21 -13.04
C HIS A 30 -22.77 3.71 -12.76
N SER A 31 -22.40 4.04 -11.53
CA SER A 31 -22.12 5.38 -11.03
C SER A 31 -20.81 5.37 -10.22
N PRO A 32 -19.66 5.65 -10.85
CA PRO A 32 -18.36 5.58 -10.20
C PRO A 32 -18.19 6.69 -9.15
N VAL A 33 -17.68 6.30 -7.98
CA VAL A 33 -17.28 7.23 -6.93
C VAL A 33 -15.96 7.87 -7.35
N ALA A 34 -15.84 9.18 -7.15
CA ALA A 34 -14.64 9.92 -7.52
C ALA A 34 -13.40 9.34 -6.81
N SER A 35 -12.38 8.98 -7.60
CA SER A 35 -11.11 8.49 -7.08
C SER A 35 -10.35 9.60 -6.37
N ARG A 36 -9.56 9.23 -5.36
CA ARG A 36 -8.62 10.14 -4.70
C ARG A 36 -7.42 10.38 -5.60
N THR A 37 -6.81 11.56 -5.51
CA THR A 37 -5.53 11.83 -6.16
C THR A 37 -4.36 11.62 -5.20
N TRP A 38 -3.18 11.33 -5.74
CA TRP A 38 -2.00 11.13 -4.91
C TRP A 38 -1.58 12.41 -4.19
N GLU A 39 -1.71 13.55 -4.86
CA GLU A 39 -1.46 14.88 -4.29
C GLU A 39 -2.37 15.17 -3.09
N GLN A 40 -3.64 14.75 -3.16
CA GLN A 40 -4.57 14.87 -2.04
C GLN A 40 -4.13 14.01 -0.85
N ILE A 41 -3.67 12.77 -1.10
CA ILE A 41 -3.18 11.90 -0.03
C ILE A 41 -1.94 12.51 0.64
N LYS A 42 -0.99 13.02 -0.14
CA LYS A 42 0.19 13.72 0.40
C LYS A 42 -0.22 14.89 1.29
N ALA A 43 -1.05 15.79 0.78
CA ALA A 43 -1.51 16.96 1.53
C ALA A 43 -2.25 16.57 2.83
N GLN A 44 -3.04 15.51 2.79
CA GLN A 44 -3.74 14.97 3.97
C GLN A 44 -2.79 14.36 4.99
N SER A 45 -1.70 13.70 4.57
CA SER A 45 -0.65 13.23 5.49
C SER A 45 0.01 14.39 6.23
N PHE A 46 0.34 15.48 5.55
CA PHE A 46 0.85 16.70 6.20
C PHE A 46 -0.16 17.30 7.19
N GLN A 47 -1.44 17.36 6.81
CA GLN A 47 -2.49 17.82 7.72
C GLN A 47 -2.60 16.96 8.99
N LEU A 48 -2.44 15.64 8.86
CA LEU A 48 -2.44 14.72 9.99
C LEU A 48 -1.25 14.94 10.91
N TRP A 49 -0.06 15.23 10.36
CA TRP A 49 1.12 15.58 11.13
C TRP A 49 0.89 16.82 12.00
N GLU A 50 0.43 17.92 11.41
CA GLU A 50 0.10 19.16 12.12
C GLU A 50 -0.91 18.92 13.27
N LEU A 51 -1.93 18.09 13.01
CA LEU A 51 -2.91 17.73 14.02
C LEU A 51 -2.31 16.86 15.14
N GLY A 52 -1.40 15.94 14.79
CA GLY A 52 -0.72 15.06 15.74
C GLY A 52 0.20 15.81 16.70
N GLN A 53 0.86 16.87 16.20
CA GLN A 53 1.69 17.75 17.02
C GLN A 53 0.90 18.51 18.11
N ALA A 54 -0.40 18.76 17.88
CA ALA A 54 -1.28 19.46 18.84
C ALA A 54 -1.61 18.63 20.10
N GLY A 55 -1.12 17.40 20.22
CA GLY A 55 -0.99 16.71 21.51
C GLY A 55 -2.13 15.74 21.89
N VAL A 56 -3.15 15.57 21.05
CA VAL A 56 -4.28 14.68 21.34
C VAL A 56 -4.35 13.54 20.34
N ARG A 57 -3.94 12.34 20.78
CA ARG A 57 -3.96 11.10 19.98
C ARG A 57 -5.30 10.85 19.30
N THR A 58 -6.39 11.03 20.03
CA THR A 58 -7.75 10.75 19.53
C THR A 58 -8.13 11.67 18.36
N HIS A 59 -7.63 12.91 18.31
CA HIS A 59 -7.87 13.81 17.18
C HIS A 59 -7.18 13.30 15.92
N TYR A 60 -5.91 12.88 16.04
CA TYR A 60 -5.19 12.25 14.94
C TYR A 60 -5.91 11.01 14.43
N GLU A 61 -6.24 10.06 15.32
CA GLU A 61 -6.87 8.79 14.93
C GLU A 61 -8.24 8.99 14.27
N ASN A 62 -9.07 9.89 14.80
CA ASN A 62 -10.37 10.18 14.22
C ASN A 62 -10.23 10.83 12.85
N LYS A 63 -9.30 11.78 12.70
CA LYS A 63 -9.07 12.46 11.43
C LYS A 63 -8.46 11.52 10.38
N SER A 64 -7.54 10.65 10.77
CA SER A 64 -6.96 9.62 9.89
C SER A 64 -8.05 8.69 9.36
N LYS A 65 -8.99 8.25 10.20
CA LYS A 65 -10.14 7.43 9.79
C LYS A 65 -11.11 8.19 8.87
N GLU A 66 -11.34 9.47 9.12
CA GLU A 66 -12.19 10.33 8.29
C GLU A 66 -11.61 10.55 6.89
N LEU A 67 -10.30 10.79 6.82
CA LEU A 67 -9.57 10.98 5.56
C LEU A 67 -9.28 9.65 4.84
N GLY A 68 -9.24 8.54 5.58
CA GLY A 68 -8.85 7.23 5.06
C GLY A 68 -7.38 7.19 4.63
N VAL A 69 -6.53 7.97 5.30
CA VAL A 69 -5.09 8.08 5.04
C VAL A 69 -4.35 7.56 6.26
N CYS A 70 -3.41 6.66 6.03
CA CYS A 70 -2.56 6.07 7.06
C CYS A 70 -1.12 6.07 6.55
N ASP A 71 -0.26 6.75 7.29
CA ASP A 71 1.19 6.74 7.10
C ASP A 71 1.81 6.20 8.39
N ALA A 72 2.29 4.96 8.33
CA ALA A 72 2.87 4.28 9.48
C ALA A 72 4.12 5.00 10.01
N ILE A 73 4.94 5.57 9.12
CA ILE A 73 6.14 6.30 9.52
C ILE A 73 5.76 7.58 10.25
N ASN A 74 4.81 8.34 9.69
CA ASN A 74 4.33 9.56 10.34
C ASN A 74 3.67 9.27 11.70
N LEU A 75 2.88 8.21 11.79
CA LEU A 75 2.24 7.79 13.04
C LEU A 75 3.27 7.54 14.15
N GLU A 76 4.39 6.87 13.86
CA GLU A 76 5.46 6.64 14.84
C GLU A 76 6.02 7.97 15.38
N PHE A 77 6.24 8.96 14.52
CA PHE A 77 6.69 10.29 14.95
C PHE A 77 5.63 11.00 15.81
N VAL A 78 4.35 10.89 15.44
CA VAL A 78 3.25 11.44 16.26
C VAL A 78 3.21 10.76 17.62
N GLU A 79 3.38 9.44 17.70
CA GLU A 79 3.42 8.72 18.98
C GLU A 79 4.61 9.13 19.86
N ILE A 80 5.77 9.43 19.26
CA ILE A 80 6.91 10.02 19.98
C ILE A 80 6.56 11.40 20.53
N MET A 81 5.92 12.26 19.73
CA MET A 81 5.49 13.60 20.13
C MET A 81 4.46 13.59 21.27
N LEU A 82 3.65 12.54 21.36
CA LEU A 82 2.64 12.36 22.41
C LEU A 82 3.18 11.70 23.67
N ASN A 83 4.37 11.10 23.63
CA ASN A 83 4.93 10.35 24.75
C ASN A 83 5.83 11.23 25.64
N PRO A 84 5.40 11.61 26.85
CA PRO A 84 6.15 12.52 27.72
C PRO A 84 7.52 11.97 28.17
N ALA A 85 7.77 10.67 28.05
CA ALA A 85 9.06 10.06 28.40
C ALA A 85 10.15 10.24 27.32
N LYS A 86 9.76 10.56 26.08
CA LYS A 86 10.68 10.67 24.92
C LYS A 86 11.10 12.12 24.64
N THR A 87 11.50 12.86 25.68
CA THR A 87 11.82 14.29 25.57
C THR A 87 12.99 14.56 24.62
N THR A 88 14.00 13.70 24.60
CA THR A 88 15.16 13.82 23.69
C THR A 88 14.75 13.67 22.24
N GLU A 89 13.95 12.66 21.93
CA GLU A 89 13.47 12.38 20.57
C GLU A 89 12.47 13.44 20.10
N GLN A 90 11.63 13.94 20.99
CA GLN A 90 10.76 15.10 20.71
C GLN A 90 11.55 16.33 20.31
N GLN A 91 12.63 16.62 21.04
CA GLN A 91 13.48 17.76 20.71
C GLN A 91 14.17 17.53 19.36
N ALA A 92 14.71 16.32 19.13
CA ALA A 92 15.32 15.97 17.85
C ALA A 92 14.35 16.12 16.66
N ILE A 93 13.07 15.79 16.83
CA ILE A 93 12.03 15.98 15.82
C ILE A 93 11.75 17.47 15.58
N ARG A 94 11.66 18.27 16.65
CA ARG A 94 11.44 19.73 16.57
C ARG A 94 12.61 20.49 15.95
N ASP A 95 13.82 19.96 16.11
CA ASP A 95 15.05 20.53 15.56
C ASP A 95 15.23 20.21 14.06
N ILE A 96 14.37 19.37 13.47
CA ILE A 96 14.41 19.09 12.03
C ILE A 96 14.03 20.38 11.28
N PRO A 97 14.91 20.89 10.39
CA PRO A 97 14.61 22.08 9.60
C PRO A 97 13.47 21.80 8.61
N GLU A 98 12.79 22.85 8.14
CA GLU A 98 11.66 22.70 7.21
C GLU A 98 12.02 21.89 5.97
N GLU A 99 13.24 22.07 5.42
CA GLU A 99 13.73 21.31 4.27
C GLU A 99 13.89 19.81 4.55
N GLY A 100 13.99 19.41 5.82
CA GLY A 100 14.15 18.03 6.28
C GLY A 100 12.86 17.36 6.72
N GLN A 101 11.73 18.08 6.79
CA GLN A 101 10.46 17.55 7.31
C GLN A 101 9.89 16.41 6.48
N GLU A 102 10.26 16.28 5.20
CA GLU A 102 9.86 15.14 4.35
C GLU A 102 10.23 13.79 4.99
N ARG A 103 11.27 13.75 5.83
CA ARG A 103 11.72 12.54 6.55
C ARG A 103 10.76 12.07 7.64
N LEU A 104 9.80 12.90 8.02
CA LEU A 104 8.74 12.59 9.00
C LEU A 104 7.58 11.81 8.38
N PHE A 105 7.64 11.57 7.07
CA PHE A 105 6.61 10.90 6.30
C PHE A 105 7.19 9.69 5.59
N ASN A 106 6.29 8.86 5.07
CA ASN A 106 6.69 7.76 4.21
C ASN A 106 7.40 8.27 2.95
N SER A 107 8.64 7.82 2.71
CA SER A 107 9.44 8.20 1.54
C SER A 107 8.74 7.95 0.20
N PHE A 108 7.80 7.00 0.13
CA PHE A 108 6.99 6.78 -1.08
C PHE A 108 6.14 8.00 -1.46
N LEU A 109 5.76 8.87 -0.51
CA LEU A 109 5.09 10.13 -0.81
C LEU A 109 5.95 11.06 -1.67
N HIS A 110 7.28 10.92 -1.63
CA HIS A 110 8.22 11.79 -2.33
C HIS A 110 8.88 11.11 -3.54
N LEU A 111 8.58 9.82 -3.77
CA LEU A 111 9.17 9.07 -4.87
C LEU A 111 8.70 9.62 -6.22
N LYS A 112 9.65 10.14 -7.02
CA LYS A 112 9.36 10.68 -8.35
C LYS A 112 8.88 9.58 -9.27
N GLY A 113 7.77 9.82 -9.96
CA GLY A 113 7.17 8.85 -10.87
C GLY A 113 6.35 7.75 -10.19
N PHE A 114 6.07 7.88 -8.88
CA PHE A 114 5.16 7.00 -8.16
C PHE A 114 3.87 7.73 -7.79
N ASP A 115 2.73 7.13 -8.13
CA ASP A 115 1.38 7.53 -7.82
C ASP A 115 0.69 6.40 -7.05
N GLY A 116 0.61 6.50 -5.73
CA GLY A 116 0.03 5.46 -4.89
C GLY A 116 -1.48 5.21 -5.11
N CYS A 117 -2.18 6.05 -5.89
CA CYS A 117 -3.55 5.79 -6.32
C CYS A 117 -3.63 4.97 -7.62
N LYS A 118 -2.57 4.98 -8.44
CA LYS A 118 -2.52 4.29 -9.75
C LYS A 118 -1.57 3.09 -9.74
N ASP A 119 -0.42 3.22 -9.10
CA ASP A 119 0.63 2.21 -9.00
C ASP A 119 0.33 1.30 -7.81
N THR A 120 -0.61 0.38 -8.03
CA THR A 120 -1.16 -0.44 -6.95
C THR A 120 -0.09 -1.38 -6.38
N PRO A 121 -0.21 -1.76 -5.08
CA PRO A 121 0.68 -2.74 -4.48
C PRO A 121 0.72 -4.05 -5.26
N VAL A 122 -0.35 -4.45 -5.96
CA VAL A 122 -0.35 -5.67 -6.77
C VAL A 122 0.54 -5.54 -8.01
N GLU A 123 0.60 -4.40 -8.68
CA GLU A 123 1.48 -4.19 -9.83
C GLU A 123 2.95 -4.15 -9.40
N ILE A 124 3.24 -3.45 -8.30
CA ILE A 124 4.59 -3.38 -7.73
C ILE A 124 5.00 -4.73 -7.14
N LEU A 125 4.12 -5.41 -6.42
CA LEU A 125 4.35 -6.75 -5.90
C LEU A 125 4.56 -7.72 -7.05
N HIS A 126 3.81 -7.63 -8.15
CA HIS A 126 4.10 -8.42 -9.35
C HIS A 126 5.49 -8.10 -9.91
N VAL A 127 5.92 -6.84 -9.99
CA VAL A 127 7.27 -6.50 -10.48
C VAL A 127 8.37 -7.04 -9.57
N PHE A 128 8.25 -6.89 -8.24
CA PHE A 128 9.24 -7.41 -7.29
C PHE A 128 9.23 -8.93 -7.22
N LEU A 129 8.06 -9.56 -7.15
CA LEU A 129 7.93 -11.01 -7.15
C LEU A 129 8.38 -11.60 -8.48
N LEU A 130 7.92 -11.10 -9.62
CA LEU A 130 8.40 -11.59 -10.91
C LEU A 130 9.90 -11.35 -11.06
N GLY A 131 10.42 -10.18 -10.70
CA GLY A 131 11.85 -9.89 -10.82
C GLY A 131 12.70 -10.82 -9.97
N ILE A 132 12.50 -10.78 -8.65
CA ILE A 132 13.31 -11.55 -7.70
C ILE A 132 13.15 -13.05 -7.93
N VAL A 133 11.91 -13.54 -8.07
CA VAL A 133 11.68 -14.97 -8.32
C VAL A 133 12.27 -15.38 -9.65
N LYS A 134 12.10 -14.60 -10.74
CA LYS A 134 12.69 -14.93 -12.04
C LYS A 134 14.21 -15.04 -11.96
N TYR A 135 14.89 -14.04 -11.39
CA TYR A 135 16.36 -14.05 -11.36
C TYR A 135 16.91 -15.13 -10.44
N LEU A 136 16.29 -15.37 -9.28
CA LEU A 136 16.69 -16.48 -8.40
C LEU A 136 16.43 -17.85 -9.03
N THR A 137 15.31 -18.01 -9.73
CA THR A 137 15.00 -19.25 -10.44
C THR A 137 15.98 -19.49 -11.58
N ILE A 138 16.30 -18.49 -12.39
CA ILE A 138 17.30 -18.60 -13.46
C ILE A 138 18.68 -18.93 -12.90
N ASP A 139 19.11 -18.23 -11.85
CA ASP A 139 20.40 -18.47 -11.20
C ASP A 139 20.49 -19.91 -10.67
N PHE A 140 19.46 -20.36 -9.93
CA PHE A 140 19.38 -21.73 -9.45
C PHE A 140 19.46 -22.75 -10.58
N LEU A 141 18.67 -22.58 -11.65
CA LEU A 141 18.67 -23.51 -12.79
C LEU A 141 20.01 -23.52 -13.51
N GLY A 142 20.71 -22.39 -13.58
CA GLY A 142 22.07 -22.29 -14.12
C GLY A 142 23.12 -23.07 -13.34
N THR A 143 22.88 -23.36 -12.05
CA THR A 143 23.78 -24.18 -11.22
C THR A 143 23.58 -25.69 -11.39
N LEU A 144 22.49 -26.13 -12.01
CA LEU A 144 22.14 -27.55 -12.12
C LEU A 144 22.93 -28.26 -13.21
N LYS A 145 23.31 -29.52 -12.95
CA LYS A 145 23.90 -30.39 -13.98
C LYS A 145 22.80 -30.90 -14.91
N GLY A 146 23.16 -31.24 -16.16
CA GLY A 146 22.21 -31.67 -17.21
C GLY A 146 21.10 -32.63 -16.73
N PRO A 147 21.42 -33.77 -16.09
CA PRO A 147 20.39 -34.71 -15.62
C PRO A 147 19.45 -34.13 -14.54
N GLN A 148 19.95 -33.23 -13.70
CA GLN A 148 19.14 -32.58 -12.66
C GLN A 148 18.23 -31.51 -13.27
N LEU A 149 18.74 -30.75 -14.25
CA LEU A 149 17.96 -29.77 -14.99
C LEU A 149 16.81 -30.44 -15.73
N GLU A 150 17.07 -31.55 -16.43
CA GLU A 150 16.04 -32.33 -17.13
C GLU A 150 14.92 -32.80 -16.18
N GLN A 151 15.28 -33.27 -14.98
CA GLN A 151 14.31 -33.69 -13.98
C GLN A 151 13.43 -32.52 -13.49
N VAL A 152 14.03 -31.35 -13.27
CA VAL A 152 13.30 -30.15 -12.84
C VAL A 152 12.37 -29.65 -13.95
N LEU A 153 12.82 -29.61 -15.20
CA LEU A 153 11.99 -29.21 -16.34
C LEU A 153 10.83 -30.19 -16.56
N ALA A 154 11.07 -31.50 -16.42
CA ALA A 154 10.02 -32.52 -16.52
C ALA A 154 8.97 -32.38 -15.40
N ALA A 155 9.41 -32.12 -14.17
CA ALA A 155 8.51 -31.86 -13.04
C ALA A 155 7.69 -30.57 -13.24
N TRP A 156 8.30 -29.55 -13.84
CA TRP A 156 7.63 -28.28 -14.17
C TRP A 156 6.53 -28.47 -15.21
N GLU A 157 6.79 -29.20 -16.29
CA GLU A 157 5.79 -29.51 -17.33
C GLU A 157 4.68 -30.43 -16.79
N ALA A 158 4.97 -31.27 -15.79
CA ALA A 158 3.97 -32.13 -15.15
C ALA A 158 3.09 -31.39 -14.12
N PHE A 159 3.35 -30.10 -13.85
CA PHE A 159 2.64 -29.35 -12.83
C PHE A 159 1.18 -29.06 -13.24
N ASN A 160 0.23 -29.50 -12.41
CA ASN A 160 -1.19 -29.34 -12.68
C ASN A 160 -1.68 -27.94 -12.31
N ILE A 161 -1.99 -27.13 -13.34
CA ILE A 161 -2.46 -25.75 -13.20
C ILE A 161 -4.00 -25.60 -13.16
N HIS A 162 -4.76 -26.70 -13.23
CA HIS A 162 -6.21 -26.66 -13.42
C HIS A 162 -6.95 -25.83 -12.35
N SER A 163 -6.48 -25.91 -11.10
CA SER A 163 -7.08 -25.16 -9.98
C SER A 163 -6.53 -23.75 -9.79
N LEU A 164 -5.56 -23.32 -10.62
CA LEU A 164 -4.84 -22.04 -10.44
C LEU A 164 -5.33 -20.93 -11.39
N ASN A 165 -6.18 -21.23 -12.37
CA ASN A 165 -6.70 -20.26 -13.36
C ASN A 165 -5.59 -19.40 -14.03
N ILE A 166 -4.41 -19.99 -14.24
CA ILE A 166 -3.28 -19.39 -14.95
C ILE A 166 -2.99 -20.19 -16.22
N THR A 167 -2.41 -19.56 -17.23
CA THR A 167 -1.86 -20.27 -18.38
C THR A 167 -0.59 -21.01 -17.99
N SER A 168 -0.34 -22.19 -18.57
CA SER A 168 0.92 -22.92 -18.34
C SER A 168 2.10 -22.03 -18.74
N ILE A 169 3.17 -22.06 -17.94
CA ILE A 169 4.43 -21.38 -18.22
C ILE A 169 5.38 -22.44 -18.78
N PRO A 170 5.67 -22.43 -20.09
CA PRO A 170 6.59 -23.39 -20.70
C PRO A 170 7.96 -23.40 -20.02
N SER A 171 8.47 -24.60 -19.74
CA SER A 171 9.78 -24.82 -19.12
C SER A 171 10.94 -24.16 -19.89
N LYS A 172 10.81 -24.00 -21.21
CA LYS A 172 11.74 -23.26 -22.09
C LYS A 172 11.96 -21.79 -21.71
N PHE A 173 11.09 -21.17 -20.92
CA PHE A 173 11.25 -19.79 -20.47
C PHE A 173 12.18 -19.66 -19.25
N LEU A 174 12.62 -20.79 -18.70
CA LEU A 174 13.44 -20.87 -17.50
C LEU A 174 14.92 -21.20 -17.79
N THR A 175 15.26 -21.47 -19.05
CA THR A 175 16.60 -21.78 -19.57
C THR A 175 16.95 -20.81 -20.70
#